data_AF-A0AAF0URM8-F1
#
_entry.id   AF-A0AAF0URM8-F1
#
_cell.length_a   1.000
_cell.length_b   1.000
_cell.length_c   1.000
_cell.angle_alpha   90.00
_cell.angle_beta   90.00
_cell.angle_gamma   90.00
#
_symmetry.space_group_name_H-M   'P 1'
#
loop_
_entity.id
_entity.type
_entity.pdbx_description
1 polymer ?
#
loop_
_entity_poly.entity_id
_entity_poly.type
_entity_poly.pdbx_seq_one_letter_code
_entity_poly.pdbx_strand_id
1 'polypeptide(L)'
;MQHGKVIAYASRQLKVHEKNYPTHDLELGVVVFALKIWIHYLSGIHVDVFTDNKSLQYAFSQKELNLRQTRWLELLKDYDMCVLYHPIKANVVADALSSVSMDNVSHVEEEKRELARDVHRLARLGV
;
A
#
# COMPACT_ATOMS: atom_id res chain seq x y z
N MET A 1 0.47 12.38 1.22
CA MET A 1 0.40 13.58 0.37
C MET A 1 0.63 14.80 1.24
N GLN A 2 1.25 15.85 0.74
CA GLN A 2 1.42 17.10 1.48
C GLN A 2 0.90 18.24 0.61
N HIS A 3 -0.01 19.07 1.16
CA HIS A 3 -0.69 20.14 0.42
C HIS A 3 -1.36 19.66 -0.89
N GLY A 4 -2.01 18.49 -0.84
CA GLY A 4 -2.69 17.90 -2.00
C GLY A 4 -1.77 17.35 -3.09
N LYS A 5 -0.44 17.31 -2.85
CA LYS A 5 0.54 16.77 -3.80
C LYS A 5 1.13 15.46 -3.29
N VAL A 6 1.40 14.54 -4.22
CA VAL A 6 2.11 13.31 -3.91
C VAL A 6 3.59 13.61 -3.66
N ILE A 7 4.15 13.02 -2.61
CA ILE A 7 5.56 13.16 -2.24
C ILE A 7 6.37 12.03 -2.86
N ALA A 8 5.90 10.78 -2.69
CA ALA A 8 6.55 9.59 -3.19
C ALA A 8 5.53 8.46 -3.42
N TYR A 9 5.93 7.49 -4.23
CA TYR A 9 5.21 6.23 -4.47
C TYR A 9 6.09 5.06 -4.03
N ALA A 10 5.46 4.01 -3.51
CA ALA A 10 6.14 2.77 -3.17
C ALA A 10 5.26 1.58 -3.59
N SER A 11 5.87 0.56 -4.16
CA SER A 11 5.23 -0.71 -4.47
C SER A 11 6.21 -1.86 -4.24
N ARG A 12 5.68 -3.06 -4.01
CA ARG A 12 6.48 -4.28 -3.95
C ARG A 12 5.69 -5.47 -4.46
N GLN A 13 6.40 -6.47 -4.95
CA GLN A 13 5.80 -7.75 -5.25
C GLN A 13 5.51 -8.55 -3.97
N LEU A 14 4.46 -9.36 -4.01
CA LEU A 14 4.14 -10.30 -2.94
C LEU A 14 5.18 -11.41 -2.90
N LYS A 15 5.67 -11.73 -1.70
CA LYS A 15 6.52 -12.89 -1.46
C LYS A 15 5.73 -14.17 -1.68
N VAL A 16 6.44 -15.26 -1.99
CA VAL A 16 5.82 -16.57 -2.28
C VAL A 16 4.84 -17.01 -1.20
N HIS A 17 5.16 -16.80 0.09
CA HIS A 17 4.28 -17.16 1.20
C HIS A 17 3.11 -16.19 1.39
N GLU A 18 3.25 -14.92 1.00
CA GLU A 18 2.17 -13.92 1.08
C GLU A 18 1.09 -14.17 0.05
N LYS A 19 1.42 -14.82 -1.08
CA LYS A 19 0.42 -15.20 -2.11
C LYS A 19 -0.72 -16.07 -1.58
N ASN A 20 -0.49 -16.78 -0.48
CA ASN A 20 -1.49 -17.64 0.15
C ASN A 20 -2.33 -16.89 1.20
N TYR A 21 -2.09 -15.61 1.42
CA TYR A 21 -2.80 -14.83 2.42
C TYR A 21 -4.18 -14.42 1.89
N PRO A 22 -5.19 -14.35 2.75
CA PRO A 22 -6.47 -13.78 2.36
C PRO A 22 -6.31 -12.29 2.04
N THR A 23 -7.21 -11.75 1.21
CA THR A 23 -7.11 -10.36 0.72
C THR A 23 -6.99 -9.33 1.84
N HIS A 24 -7.71 -9.50 2.96
CA HIS A 24 -7.63 -8.57 4.08
C HIS A 24 -6.25 -8.56 4.76
N ASP A 25 -5.55 -9.70 4.82
CA ASP A 25 -4.18 -9.80 5.32
C ASP A 25 -3.20 -9.15 4.34
N LEU A 26 -3.45 -9.28 3.04
CA LEU A 26 -2.64 -8.62 2.02
C LEU A 26 -2.74 -7.10 2.15
N GLU A 27 -3.96 -6.54 2.26
CA GLU A 27 -4.16 -5.10 2.44
C GLU A 27 -3.50 -4.59 3.72
N LEU A 28 -3.67 -5.30 4.84
CA LEU A 28 -3.02 -4.93 6.10
C LEU A 28 -1.49 -4.99 5.96
N GLY A 29 -0.97 -5.99 5.25
CA GLY A 29 0.45 -6.12 4.94
C GLY A 29 0.98 -4.99 4.06
N VAL A 30 0.17 -4.41 3.18
CA VAL A 30 0.51 -3.23 2.36
C VAL A 30 0.65 -1.99 3.24
N VAL A 31 -0.28 -1.76 4.17
CA VAL A 31 -0.18 -0.62 5.11
C VAL A 31 1.04 -0.74 6.00
N VAL A 32 1.27 -1.93 6.58
CA VAL A 32 2.46 -2.22 7.39
C VAL A 32 3.76 -2.00 6.60
N PHE A 33 3.77 -2.39 5.32
CA PHE A 33 4.91 -2.16 4.44
C PHE A 33 5.16 -0.67 4.20
N ALA A 34 4.12 0.10 3.88
CA ALA A 34 4.24 1.53 3.64
C ALA A 34 4.77 2.26 4.89
N LEU A 35 4.24 1.97 6.08
CA LEU A 35 4.71 2.59 7.32
C LEU A 35 6.17 2.26 7.63
N LYS A 36 6.61 1.04 7.35
CA LYS A 36 8.01 0.66 7.56
C LYS A 36 8.97 1.41 6.66
N ILE A 37 8.59 1.68 5.39
CA ILE A 37 9.43 2.48 4.48
C ILE A 37 9.51 3.91 4.99
N TRP A 38 8.38 4.48 5.39
CA TRP A 38 8.26 5.89 5.71
C TRP A 38 8.34 6.19 7.21
N ILE A 39 8.85 5.26 8.03
CA ILE A 39 8.89 5.39 9.50
C ILE A 39 9.56 6.70 9.94
N HIS A 40 10.65 7.08 9.30
CA HIS A 40 11.38 8.31 9.61
C HIS A 40 10.61 9.60 9.28
N TYR A 41 9.62 9.53 8.39
CA TYR A 41 8.78 10.67 8.00
C TYR A 41 7.44 10.70 8.74
N LEU A 42 6.93 9.54 9.15
CA LEU A 42 5.60 9.39 9.75
C LEU A 42 5.65 9.31 11.28
N SER A 43 6.83 9.15 11.87
CA SER A 43 6.97 9.09 13.34
C SER A 43 6.57 10.42 13.99
N GLY A 44 5.63 10.35 14.94
CA GLY A 44 5.17 11.51 15.72
C GLY A 44 4.22 12.46 15.01
N ILE A 45 3.71 12.10 13.82
CA ILE A 45 2.74 12.90 13.05
C ILE A 45 1.47 12.08 12.86
N HIS A 46 0.31 12.76 12.86
CA HIS A 46 -0.97 12.14 12.52
C HIS A 46 -1.03 11.77 11.03
N VAL A 47 -1.38 10.51 10.73
CA VAL A 47 -1.41 9.98 9.35
C VAL A 47 -2.78 9.45 8.98
N ASP A 48 -3.37 10.02 7.93
CA ASP A 48 -4.55 9.46 7.27
C ASP A 48 -4.15 8.42 6.21
N VAL A 49 -4.59 7.17 6.41
CA VAL A 49 -4.41 6.08 5.46
C VAL A 49 -5.70 5.90 4.67
N PHE A 50 -5.64 6.17 3.38
CA PHE A 50 -6.75 5.95 2.45
C PHE A 50 -6.66 4.57 1.84
N THR A 51 -7.73 3.79 1.92
CA THR A 51 -7.83 2.44 1.34
C THR A 51 -9.19 2.23 0.69
N ASP A 52 -9.22 1.47 -0.40
CA ASP A 52 -10.43 1.01 -1.07
C ASP A 52 -11.01 -0.28 -0.46
N ASN A 53 -10.39 -0.82 0.59
CA ASN A 53 -10.90 -1.98 1.31
C ASN A 53 -11.57 -1.58 2.64
N LYS A 54 -12.90 -1.62 2.68
CA LYS A 54 -13.69 -1.36 3.90
C LYS A 54 -13.33 -2.29 5.06
N SER A 55 -12.87 -3.51 4.78
CA SER A 55 -12.53 -4.50 5.82
C SER A 55 -11.40 -4.01 6.72
N LEU A 56 -10.50 -3.16 6.19
CA LEU A 56 -9.36 -2.66 6.94
C LEU A 56 -9.77 -1.67 8.05
N GLN A 57 -10.90 -0.98 7.90
CA GLN A 57 -11.47 -0.16 8.98
C GLN A 57 -11.81 -1.02 10.21
N TYR A 58 -12.28 -2.24 9.96
CA TYR A 58 -12.66 -3.17 11.02
C TYR A 58 -11.47 -3.94 11.58
N ALA A 59 -10.31 -3.96 10.92
CA ALA A 59 -9.13 -4.68 11.38
C ALA A 59 -8.66 -4.23 12.77
N PHE A 60 -8.86 -2.96 13.13
CA PHE A 60 -8.54 -2.42 14.45
C PHE A 60 -9.58 -2.75 15.53
N SER A 61 -10.78 -3.18 15.14
CA SER A 61 -11.90 -3.44 16.05
C SER A 61 -12.17 -4.94 16.27
N GLN A 62 -11.50 -5.82 15.51
CA GLN A 62 -11.70 -7.27 15.60
C GLN A 62 -11.12 -7.83 16.91
N LYS A 63 -11.91 -8.66 17.61
CA LYS A 63 -11.50 -9.32 18.86
C LYS A 63 -10.60 -10.53 18.64
N GLU A 64 -10.79 -11.25 17.54
CA GLU A 64 -10.04 -12.47 17.22
C GLU A 64 -9.08 -12.17 16.08
N LEU A 65 -7.80 -12.06 16.42
CA LEU A 65 -6.73 -11.76 15.49
C LEU A 65 -5.74 -12.92 15.44
N ASN A 66 -5.25 -13.24 14.25
CA ASN A 66 -4.15 -14.19 14.10
C ASN A 66 -2.85 -13.56 14.65
N LEU A 67 -1.91 -14.37 15.16
CA LEU A 67 -0.60 -13.93 15.66
C LEU A 67 0.13 -12.95 14.72
N ARG A 68 -0.01 -13.13 13.40
CA ARG A 68 0.53 -12.20 12.40
C ARG A 68 -0.12 -10.83 12.48
N GLN A 69 -1.46 -10.79 12.46
CA GLN A 69 -2.24 -9.56 12.54
C GLN A 69 -1.98 -8.85 13.87
N THR A 70 -1.85 -9.59 14.98
CA THR A 70 -1.48 -9.04 16.29
C THR A 70 -0.15 -8.29 16.24
N ARG A 71 0.91 -8.92 15.70
CA ARG A 71 2.23 -8.27 15.56
C ARG A 71 2.19 -7.02 14.67
N TRP A 72 1.36 -7.07 13.63
CA TRP A 72 1.18 -5.91 12.75
C TRP A 72 0.41 -4.80 13.46
N LEU A 73 -0.66 -5.11 14.19
CA LEU A 73 -1.42 -4.13 14.95
C LEU A 73 -0.63 -3.52 16.11
N GLU A 74 0.26 -4.28 16.75
CA GLU A 74 1.21 -3.74 17.73
C GLU A 74 2.07 -2.64 17.10
N LEU A 75 2.63 -2.87 15.91
CA LEU A 75 3.36 -1.84 15.18
C LEU A 75 2.47 -0.63 14.83
N LEU A 76 1.21 -0.87 14.43
CA LEU A 76 0.30 0.20 14.04
C LEU A 76 -0.13 1.07 15.22
N LYS A 77 -0.19 0.53 16.44
CA LYS A 77 -0.55 1.26 17.66
C LYS A 77 0.48 2.34 18.03
N ASP A 78 1.72 2.21 17.58
CA ASP A 78 2.77 3.21 17.82
C ASP A 78 2.58 4.47 16.95
N TYR A 79 1.71 4.41 15.94
CA TYR A 79 1.40 5.54 15.06
C TYR A 79 0.06 6.15 15.41
N ASP A 80 0.01 7.49 15.47
CA ASP A 80 -1.25 8.23 15.46
C ASP A 80 -1.81 8.21 14.03
N MET A 81 -2.73 7.29 13.74
CA MET A 81 -3.28 7.13 12.40
C MET A 81 -4.77 6.83 12.35
N CYS A 82 -5.39 7.21 11.24
CA CYS A 82 -6.79 6.95 10.93
C CYS A 82 -6.92 6.26 9.56
N VAL A 83 -7.64 5.13 9.53
CA VAL A 83 -7.92 4.40 8.27
C VAL A 83 -9.26 4.86 7.69
N LEU A 84 -9.18 5.56 6.56
CA LEU A 84 -10.32 6.14 5.84
C LEU A 84 -10.60 5.34 4.57
N TYR A 85 -11.88 5.01 4.37
CA TYR A 85 -12.32 4.36 3.15
C TYR A 85 -12.38 5.39 2.02
N HIS A 86 -11.74 5.06 0.90
CA HIS A 86 -11.77 5.86 -0.31
C HIS A 86 -12.21 4.99 -1.49
N PRO A 87 -13.24 5.37 -2.25
CA PRO A 87 -13.72 4.56 -3.35
C PRO A 87 -12.64 4.30 -4.41
N ILE A 88 -12.61 3.09 -4.97
CA ILE A 88 -11.69 2.62 -6.03
C ILE A 88 -11.47 3.67 -7.14
N LYS A 89 -12.53 4.38 -7.55
CA LYS A 89 -12.47 5.43 -8.60
C LYS A 89 -11.47 6.56 -8.33
N ALA A 90 -11.05 6.74 -7.09
CA ALA A 90 -10.07 7.74 -6.70
C ALA A 90 -8.72 7.13 -6.27
N ASN A 91 -8.61 5.79 -6.28
CA ASN A 91 -7.38 5.04 -6.01
C ASN A 91 -6.57 4.70 -7.29
N VAL A 92 -6.87 5.38 -8.41
CA VAL A 92 -6.36 5.05 -9.75
C VAL A 92 -4.85 4.89 -9.82
N VAL A 93 -4.11 5.74 -9.09
CA VAL A 93 -2.64 5.69 -9.12
C VAL A 93 -2.10 4.47 -8.38
N ALA A 94 -2.69 4.10 -7.24
CA ALA A 94 -2.27 2.91 -6.51
C ALA A 94 -2.65 1.63 -7.29
N ASP A 95 -3.81 1.60 -7.94
CA ASP A 95 -4.24 0.48 -8.78
C ASP A 95 -3.34 0.31 -10.01
N ALA A 96 -2.91 1.42 -10.63
CA ALA A 96 -1.94 1.39 -11.71
C ALA A 96 -0.59 0.83 -11.25
N LEU A 97 -0.17 1.11 -10.01
CA LEU A 97 1.08 0.60 -9.45
C LEU A 97 0.99 -0.87 -9.01
N SER A 98 -0.17 -1.33 -8.55
CA SER A 98 -0.38 -2.70 -8.08
C SER A 98 -0.56 -3.70 -9.22
N SER A 99 -1.11 -3.24 -10.36
CA SER A 99 -1.37 -4.07 -11.55
C SER A 99 -0.15 -4.30 -12.46
N VAL A 100 0.95 -3.55 -12.28
CA VAL A 100 2.19 -3.73 -13.04
C VAL A 100 2.95 -4.95 -12.49
N SER A 101 2.58 -6.13 -13.00
CA SER A 101 3.43 -7.31 -12.93
C SER A 101 4.49 -7.23 -14.05
N MET A 102 5.70 -7.73 -13.79
CA MET A 102 6.80 -7.72 -14.78
C MET A 102 6.44 -8.49 -16.07
N ASP A 103 5.43 -9.38 -16.03
CA ASP A 103 4.98 -10.19 -17.16
C ASP A 103 3.87 -9.53 -18.01
N ASN A 104 3.27 -8.41 -17.57
CA ASN A 104 2.12 -7.77 -18.23
C ASN A 104 2.46 -6.63 -19.20
N VAL A 105 3.73 -6.42 -19.56
CA VAL A 105 4.13 -5.36 -20.52
C VAL A 105 3.69 -5.65 -21.97
N SER A 106 3.14 -6.85 -22.22
CA SER A 106 2.61 -7.26 -23.53
C SER A 106 1.26 -6.60 -23.89
N HIS A 107 0.48 -6.10 -22.92
CA HIS A 107 -0.89 -5.60 -23.16
C HIS A 107 -1.12 -4.11 -22.84
N VAL A 108 -0.06 -3.34 -22.59
CA VAL A 108 -0.18 -1.89 -22.37
C VAL A 108 -0.31 -1.18 -23.73
N GLU A 109 -1.42 -0.46 -23.94
CA GLU A 109 -1.60 0.49 -25.06
C GLU A 109 -0.34 1.36 -25.22
N GLU A 110 0.11 1.54 -26.46
CA GLU A 110 1.44 2.08 -26.80
C GLU A 110 1.76 3.41 -26.10
N GLU A 111 0.75 4.24 -25.83
CA GLU A 111 0.88 5.54 -25.15
C GLU A 111 1.24 5.43 -23.66
N LYS A 112 0.84 4.36 -22.97
CA LYS A 112 1.06 4.19 -21.52
C LYS A 112 2.37 3.45 -21.21
N ARG A 113 3.05 2.92 -22.23
CA ARG A 113 4.33 2.20 -22.08
C ARG A 113 5.47 3.09 -21.63
N GLU A 114 5.45 4.38 -21.96
CA GLU A 114 6.51 5.31 -21.57
C GLU A 114 6.41 5.61 -20.06
N LEU A 115 5.21 5.92 -19.58
CA LEU A 115 4.94 6.13 -18.16
C LEU A 115 5.21 4.86 -17.33
N ALA A 116 4.83 3.68 -17.81
CA ALA A 116 5.12 2.41 -17.14
C ALA A 116 6.64 2.12 -17.07
N ARG A 117 7.39 2.49 -18.12
CA ARG A 117 8.86 2.38 -18.13
C ARG A 117 9.51 3.36 -17.15
N ASP A 118 9.00 4.58 -17.04
CA ASP A 118 9.50 5.58 -16.11
C ASP A 118 9.23 5.20 -14.65
N VAL A 119 8.02 4.72 -14.34
CA VAL A 119 7.69 4.17 -13.02
C VAL A 119 8.61 3.01 -12.66
N HIS A 120 8.90 2.10 -13.61
CA HIS A 120 9.80 0.98 -13.39
C HIS A 120 11.27 1.42 -13.22
N ARG A 121 11.69 2.45 -13.94
CA ARG A 121 13.02 3.05 -13.82
C ARG A 121 13.21 3.69 -12.44
N LEU A 122 12.19 4.41 -11.96
CA LEU A 122 12.19 5.04 -10.64
C LEU A 122 12.14 4.00 -9.51
N ALA A 123 11.36 2.93 -9.66
CA ALA A 123 11.30 1.83 -8.68
C ALA A 123 12.65 1.09 -8.51
N ARG A 124 13.49 1.04 -9.55
CA ARG A 124 14.84 0.46 -9.48
C ARG A 124 15.90 1.39 -8.89
N LEU A 125 15.64 2.70 -8.86
CA LEU A 125 16.60 3.70 -8.38
C LEU A 125 16.58 3.91 -6.87
N GLY A 126 15.63 3.31 -6.14
CA GLY A 126 15.68 3.19 -4.68
C GLY A 126 16.06 4.48 -3.95
N VAL A 127 15.39 5.59 -4.27
CA VAL A 127 15.44 6.84 -3.48
C VAL A 127 14.32 6.81 -2.45
#